data_AF-A0A1F5LQE9-F1
#
_entry.id   AF-A0A1F5LQE9-F1
#
_cell.length_a   1.000
_cell.length_b   1.000
_cell.length_c   1.000
_cell.angle_alpha   90.00
_cell.angle_beta   90.00
_cell.angle_gamma   90.00
#
_symmetry.space_group_name_H-M   'P 1'
#
loop_
_entity.id
_entity.type
_entity.pdbx_description
1 polymer ?
#
loop_
_entity_poly.entity_id
_entity_poly.type
_entity_poly.pdbx_seq_one_letter_code
_entity_poly.pdbx_strand_id
1 'polypeptide(L)'
;MHWVAYALAVTDLAVIPGVDTTARDRLESAATVVLPPGHSPDPFDPSAPNCQDWLQNYVRKLVEEGLIAGSAISVVQNAPKLL
;
A
#
# COMPACT_ATOMS: atom_id res chain seq x y z
N MET A 1 9.89 37.57 -29.86
CA MET A 1 9.11 36.49 -30.53
C MET A 1 9.35 35.19 -29.77
N HIS A 2 8.30 34.37 -29.57
CA HIS A 2 8.30 33.00 -28.99
C HIS A 2 7.95 32.73 -27.50
N TRP A 3 7.04 33.46 -26.86
CA TRP A 3 6.45 33.01 -25.57
C TRP A 3 4.92 33.09 -25.49
N VAL A 4 4.21 32.84 -26.59
CA VAL A 4 2.73 32.81 -26.58
C VAL A 4 2.24 31.54 -27.29
N ALA A 5 2.31 30.37 -26.63
CA ALA A 5 1.69 29.15 -27.15
C ALA A 5 1.47 28.01 -26.13
N TYR A 6 1.42 28.28 -24.82
CA TYR A 6 1.20 27.21 -23.82
C TYR A 6 -0.03 27.47 -22.92
N ALA A 7 -1.03 28.19 -23.44
CA ALA A 7 -2.19 28.62 -22.66
C ALA A 7 -3.55 28.10 -23.18
N LEU A 8 -3.60 27.20 -24.16
CA LEU A 8 -4.87 26.82 -24.81
C LEU A 8 -5.16 25.31 -24.87
N ALA A 9 -4.75 24.51 -23.87
CA ALA A 9 -5.05 23.08 -23.86
C ALA A 9 -5.44 22.52 -22.48
N VAL A 10 -6.20 23.28 -21.67
CA VAL A 10 -6.65 22.79 -20.35
C VAL A 10 -8.16 22.90 -20.12
N THR A 11 -8.93 23.09 -21.18
CA THR A 11 -10.40 23.05 -21.14
C THR A 11 -10.90 21.84 -21.93
N ASP A 12 -10.56 20.63 -21.49
CA ASP A 12 -11.37 19.44 -21.77
C ASP A 12 -10.97 18.30 -20.81
N LEU A 13 -11.89 17.96 -19.91
CA LEU A 13 -11.98 16.70 -19.15
C LEU A 13 -10.66 16.06 -18.66
N ALA A 14 -10.20 16.46 -17.47
CA ALA A 14 -9.28 15.64 -16.69
C ALA A 14 -9.79 15.50 -15.26
N VAL A 15 -10.37 14.33 -14.98
CA VAL A 15 -10.39 13.70 -13.64
C VAL A 15 -9.10 14.08 -12.91
N ILE A 16 -9.20 14.62 -11.69
CA ILE A 16 -8.03 14.79 -10.81
C ILE A 16 -7.47 13.39 -10.54
N PRO A 17 -6.27 13.02 -11.05
CA PRO A 17 -5.71 11.71 -10.81
C PRO A 17 -5.18 11.70 -9.38
N GLY A 18 -5.99 11.26 -8.42
CA GLY A 18 -5.54 11.15 -7.03
C GLY A 18 -6.61 11.27 -5.95
N VAL A 19 -7.87 11.55 -6.29
CA VAL A 19 -8.97 11.45 -5.33
C VAL A 19 -9.81 10.22 -5.66
N ASP A 20 -9.57 9.16 -4.90
CA ASP A 20 -10.39 7.95 -4.90
C ASP A 20 -11.71 8.27 -4.19
N THR A 21 -12.83 8.19 -4.92
CA THR A 21 -14.17 8.52 -4.41
C THR A 21 -15.10 7.31 -4.35
N THR A 22 -14.55 6.10 -4.42
CA THR A 22 -15.36 4.88 -4.46
C THR A 22 -15.66 4.38 -3.05
N ALA A 23 -16.89 3.89 -2.81
CA ALA A 23 -17.43 3.54 -1.49
C ALA A 23 -16.76 2.35 -0.77
N ARG A 24 -15.65 1.84 -1.34
CA ARG A 24 -14.62 1.05 -0.67
C ARG A 24 -13.35 1.18 -1.49
N ASP A 25 -12.35 1.86 -0.96
CA ASP A 25 -11.09 2.11 -1.67
C ASP A 25 -10.49 0.76 -2.10
N ARG A 26 -9.87 0.72 -3.27
CA ARG A 26 -9.11 -0.45 -3.74
C ARG A 26 -8.09 -0.90 -2.70
N LEU A 27 -7.51 0.05 -1.97
CA LEU A 27 -6.63 -0.21 -0.83
C LEU A 27 -7.34 -0.98 0.29
N GLU A 28 -8.52 -0.54 0.70
CA GLU A 28 -9.32 -1.22 1.74
C GLU A 28 -9.80 -2.61 1.29
N SER A 29 -10.09 -2.78 0.00
CA SER A 29 -10.46 -4.07 -0.56
C SER A 29 -9.28 -5.05 -0.54
N ALA A 30 -8.12 -4.62 -1.02
CA ALA A 30 -6.87 -5.38 -0.98
C ALA A 30 -6.47 -5.72 0.47
N ALA A 31 -6.70 -4.80 1.40
CA ALA A 31 -6.36 -4.98 2.79
C ALA A 31 -7.08 -6.16 3.46
N THR A 32 -8.25 -6.56 2.95
CA THR A 32 -9.00 -7.71 3.47
C THR A 32 -8.53 -9.06 2.94
N VAL A 33 -7.68 -9.09 1.90
CA VAL A 33 -7.22 -10.33 1.27
C VAL A 33 -6.10 -11.00 2.06
N VAL A 34 -5.27 -10.22 2.75
CA VAL A 34 -4.17 -10.75 3.59
C VAL A 34 -4.62 -10.77 5.04
N LEU A 35 -5.18 -11.91 5.46
CA LEU A 35 -5.68 -12.07 6.82
C LEU A 35 -4.55 -11.99 7.86
N PRO A 36 -4.73 -11.22 8.95
CA PRO A 36 -3.79 -11.22 10.07
C PRO A 36 -3.73 -12.60 10.74
N PRO A 37 -2.61 -12.92 11.43
CA PRO A 37 -2.50 -14.15 12.17
C PRO A 37 -3.54 -14.17 13.28
N GLY A 38 -4.16 -15.32 13.49
CA GLY A 38 -5.05 -15.53 14.62
C GLY A 38 -4.30 -15.51 15.94
N HIS A 39 -5.06 -15.50 17.05
CA HIS A 39 -4.47 -15.65 18.37
C HIS A 39 -3.73 -17.00 18.47
N SER A 40 -2.42 -16.96 18.76
CA SER A 40 -1.65 -18.18 18.97
C SER A 40 -2.03 -18.83 20.30
N PRO A 41 -2.31 -20.14 20.34
CA PRO A 41 -2.49 -20.86 21.61
C PRO A 41 -1.21 -20.88 22.46
N ASP A 42 -0.04 -20.74 21.83
CA ASP A 42 1.25 -20.57 22.48
C ASP A 42 1.93 -19.28 22.00
N PRO A 43 1.97 -18.21 22.81
CA PRO A 43 2.56 -16.93 22.42
C PRO A 43 4.10 -16.97 22.37
N PHE A 44 4.75 -18.03 22.87
CA PHE A 44 6.20 -18.15 22.90
C PHE A 44 6.76 -19.11 21.85
N ASP A 45 5.92 -19.76 21.03
CA ASP A 45 6.39 -20.57 19.92
C ASP A 45 7.12 -19.69 18.89
N PRO A 46 8.45 -19.84 18.73
CA PRO A 46 9.21 -19.04 17.79
C PRO A 46 8.90 -19.36 16.33
N SER A 47 8.19 -20.46 16.07
CA SER A 47 7.79 -20.92 14.73
C SER A 47 6.41 -20.38 14.33
N ALA A 48 5.66 -19.80 15.27
CA ALA A 48 4.32 -19.29 15.01
C ALA A 48 4.38 -18.01 14.14
N PRO A 49 3.52 -17.87 13.12
CA PRO A 49 3.42 -16.65 12.34
C PRO A 49 3.07 -15.47 13.25
N ASN A 50 3.89 -14.42 13.23
CA ASN A 50 3.66 -13.24 14.04
C ASN A 50 3.19 -12.04 13.19
N CYS A 51 2.85 -10.95 13.88
CA CYS A 51 2.37 -9.73 13.25
C CYS A 51 3.39 -9.10 12.28
N GLN A 52 4.70 -9.27 12.49
CA GLN A 52 5.73 -8.73 11.60
C GLN A 52 5.80 -9.52 10.29
N ASP A 53 5.68 -10.85 10.35
CA ASP A 53 5.64 -11.69 9.14
C ASP A 53 4.39 -11.38 8.30
N TRP A 54 3.26 -11.20 8.97
CA TRP A 54 2.04 -10.76 8.32
C TRP A 54 2.19 -9.39 7.66
N LEU A 55 2.76 -8.40 8.36
CA LEU A 55 2.96 -7.06 7.83
C LEU A 55 3.81 -7.07 6.54
N GLN A 56 4.85 -7.92 6.48
CA GLN A 56 5.66 -8.07 5.27
C GLN A 56 4.85 -8.63 4.10
N ASN A 57 4.02 -9.65 4.34
CA ASN A 57 3.17 -10.25 3.31
C ASN A 57 2.09 -9.27 2.83
N TYR A 58 1.50 -8.52 3.76
CA TYR A 58 0.53 -7.47 3.49
C TYR A 58 1.11 -6.39 2.58
N VAL A 59 2.28 -5.82 2.93
CA VAL A 59 2.94 -4.78 2.13
C VAL A 59 3.35 -5.30 0.76
N ARG A 60 3.85 -6.53 0.66
CA ARG A 60 4.18 -7.15 -0.64
C ARG A 60 2.95 -7.22 -1.56
N LYS A 61 1.81 -7.65 -1.02
CA LYS A 61 0.55 -7.76 -1.77
C LYS A 61 0.09 -6.39 -2.30
N LEU A 62 0.16 -5.34 -1.48
CA LEU A 62 -0.20 -3.99 -1.89
C LEU A 62 0.72 -3.44 -2.99
N VAL A 63 2.01 -3.77 -2.97
CA VAL A 63 2.95 -3.42 -4.05
C VAL A 63 2.64 -4.17 -5.33
N GLU A 64 2.36 -5.48 -5.24
CA GLU A 64 1.99 -6.31 -6.41
C GLU A 64 0.70 -5.82 -7.08
N GLU A 65 -0.24 -5.27 -6.31
CA GLU A 65 -1.48 -4.69 -6.83
C GLU A 65 -1.33 -3.22 -7.30
N GLY A 66 -0.12 -2.66 -7.19
CA GLY A 66 0.19 -1.29 -7.60
C GLY A 66 -0.46 -0.22 -6.73
N LEU A 67 -0.85 -0.56 -5.51
CA LEU A 67 -1.56 0.33 -4.58
C LEU A 67 -0.60 1.21 -3.78
N ILE A 68 0.62 0.71 -3.53
CA ILE A 68 1.70 1.46 -2.88
C ILE A 68 3.01 1.27 -3.63
N ALA A 69 3.95 2.20 -3.43
CA ALA A 69 5.26 2.15 -4.07
C ALA A 69 6.11 0.98 -3.54
N GLY A 70 6.92 0.36 -4.42
CA GLY A 70 7.82 -0.73 -4.05
C GLY A 70 8.84 -0.36 -2.95
N SER A 71 9.15 0.93 -2.79
CA SER A 71 9.98 1.44 -1.69
C SER A 71 9.40 1.13 -0.30
N ALA A 72 8.10 0.89 -0.18
CA ALA A 72 7.46 0.49 1.06
C ALA A 72 8.02 -0.83 1.61
N ILE A 73 8.45 -1.76 0.74
CA ILE A 73 9.10 -3.01 1.15
C ILE A 73 10.38 -2.70 1.92
N SER A 74 11.21 -1.79 1.40
CA SER A 74 12.46 -1.39 2.04
C SER A 74 12.23 -0.71 3.38
N VAL A 75 11.16 0.10 3.51
CA VAL A 75 10.81 0.73 4.80
C VAL A 75 10.50 -0.33 5.86
N VAL A 76 9.67 -1.33 5.53
CA VAL A 76 9.32 -2.41 6.46
C VAL A 76 10.54 -3.26 6.81
N GLN A 77 11.38 -3.60 5.84
CA GLN A 77 12.58 -4.43 6.06
C GLN A 77 13.62 -3.75 6.95
N ASN A 78 13.73 -2.43 6.88
CA ASN A 78 14.69 -1.64 7.68
C ASN A 78 14.11 -1.15 9.01
N ALA A 79 12.85 -1.50 9.32
CA ALA A 79 12.24 -1.12 10.58
C ALA A 79 13.00 -1.79 11.76
N PRO A 80 13.34 -1.03 12.83
CA PRO A 80 13.98 -1.61 14.01
C PRO A 80 13.12 -2.71 14.62
N LYS A 81 13.72 -3.90 14.82
CA LYS A 81 13.09 -4.98 15.57
C LYS A 81 13.38 -4.79 17.05
N LEU A 82 12.35 -4.52 17.84
CA LEU A 82 12.44 -4.63 19.29
C LEU A 82 12.28 -6.12 19.64
N LEU A 83 13.36 -6.71 20.14
CA LEU A 83 13.41 -8.07 20.66
C LEU A 83 12.99 -8.09 22.14
#